data_AF-A0A4S4M3D8-F1
#
_entry.id   AF-A0A4S4M3D8-F1
#
_cell.length_a   1.000
_cell.length_b   1.000
_cell.length_c   1.000
_cell.angle_alpha   90.00
_cell.angle_beta   90.00
_cell.angle_gamma   90.00
#
_symmetry.space_group_name_H-M   'P 1'
#
loop_
_entity.id
_entity.type
_entity.pdbx_description
1 polymer ?
#
loop_
_entity_poly.entity_id
_entity_poly.type
_entity_poly.pdbx_seq_one_letter_code
_entity_poly.pdbx_strand_id
1 'polypeptide(L)'
;MGVRTSRRSILAGPGSSPYISLATRWYDGGMTIVKLQQLLQEGFFGPECHPDMVLSVSTVCSPFRGTQIVYTLGERIDAAPTVRRLSVGSALAKGVHLLCYLSPLISRMIDLRAESRGLSYRETSVASLIRQLWRSDWAESRDALPFDATFEAADDREAGGEGRPHGRTFYRSYVACMTERTDAAALTHTPTVGHLLSGPLFLCSRRMGSFDFSTLRPTPSFLLQPDVPIFGMNFADQKTEKYDLDIEGGIPIRASRLGEEYWANDGVVPVFSQWHPYGCGATQCCHHASEDRDSISFCYEPGIWHVHQLEDASHTSIMPFWWGNQRQQQFWDDFGDWLRHVDASMP
;
A
#
# COMPACT_ATOMS: atom_id res chain seq x y z
N MET A 1 -5.25 6.81 13.34
CA MET A 1 -3.89 6.53 12.86
C MET A 1 -3.04 6.07 14.05
N GLY A 2 -2.53 4.85 14.05
CA GLY A 2 -1.81 4.30 15.20
C GLY A 2 -0.58 3.53 14.74
N VAL A 3 0.57 4.20 14.65
CA VAL A 3 1.87 3.54 14.58
C VAL A 3 2.14 2.96 15.97
N ARG A 4 2.18 1.64 16.10
CA ARG A 4 2.57 1.02 17.38
C ARG A 4 4.08 0.84 17.36
N THR A 5 4.78 1.76 18.01
CA THR A 5 6.21 1.62 18.27
C THR A 5 6.40 0.58 19.38
N SER A 6 7.03 -0.55 19.07
CA SER A 6 7.55 -1.42 20.13
C SER A 6 8.85 -0.82 20.61
N ARG A 7 8.79 0.02 21.64
CA ARG A 7 9.98 0.61 22.27
C ARG A 7 10.46 -0.35 23.35
N ARG A 8 11.51 -1.13 23.07
CA ARG A 8 12.25 -1.80 24.14
C ARG A 8 13.31 -0.84 24.65
N SER A 9 13.04 -0.18 25.79
CA SER A 9 14.14 0.31 26.63
C SER A 9 14.76 -0.91 27.32
N ILE A 10 15.56 -1.66 26.58
CA ILE A 10 16.61 -2.44 27.24
C ILE A 10 17.45 -1.39 27.98
N LEU A 11 17.87 -1.70 29.20
CA LEU A 11 18.74 -0.88 30.04
C LEU A 11 20.02 -0.52 29.27
N ALA A 12 19.90 0.51 28.45
CA ALA A 12 20.90 1.03 27.57
C ALA A 12 21.92 1.74 28.45
N GLY A 13 23.08 1.12 28.62
CA GLY A 13 24.25 1.85 29.08
C GLY A 13 24.48 3.08 28.19
N PRO A 14 25.14 4.14 28.69
CA PRO A 14 25.46 5.31 27.89
C PRO A 14 26.25 4.88 26.65
N GLY A 15 25.61 4.91 25.48
CA GLY A 15 26.25 4.55 24.20
C GLY A 15 25.41 3.73 23.20
N SER A 16 24.27 3.13 23.57
CA SER A 16 23.44 2.41 22.59
C SER A 16 22.43 3.33 21.91
N SER A 17 22.50 3.41 20.58
CA SER A 17 21.53 4.15 19.77
C SER A 17 20.15 3.47 19.83
N PRO A 18 19.04 4.20 20.05
CA PRO A 18 17.71 3.60 20.11
C PRO A 18 17.23 3.22 18.71
N TYR A 19 17.15 1.92 18.44
CA TYR A 19 16.50 1.38 17.25
C TYR A 19 14.98 1.30 17.42
N ILE A 20 14.24 1.46 16.32
CA ILE A 20 12.78 1.43 16.27
C ILE A 20 12.36 0.47 15.16
N SER A 21 11.62 -0.58 15.50
CA SER A 21 10.91 -1.40 14.51
C SER A 21 9.54 -0.77 14.26
N LEU A 22 9.23 -0.47 13.00
CA LEU A 22 8.00 0.21 12.61
C LEU A 22 7.09 -0.76 11.85
N ALA A 23 5.97 -1.08 12.48
CA ALA A 23 4.88 -1.82 11.85
C ALA A 23 3.71 -0.86 11.64
N THR A 24 3.33 -0.64 10.39
CA THR A 24 2.18 0.20 10.09
C THR A 24 0.94 -0.65 9.92
N ARG A 25 -0.04 -0.36 10.77
CA ARG A 25 -1.42 -0.81 10.59
C ARG A 25 -2.09 0.23 9.71
N TRP A 26 -2.92 -0.20 8.76
CA TRP A 26 -3.72 0.61 7.83
C TRP A 26 -3.10 0.89 6.45
N TYR A 27 -4.00 1.04 5.47
CA TYR A 27 -3.74 1.17 4.04
C TYR A 27 -2.72 2.26 3.69
N ASP A 28 -2.82 3.45 4.28
CA ASP A 28 -1.91 4.57 4.04
C ASP A 28 -0.64 4.54 4.89
N GLY A 29 -0.60 3.65 5.89
CA GLY A 29 0.52 3.52 6.81
C GLY A 29 1.81 3.15 6.08
N GLY A 30 1.74 2.28 5.07
CA GLY A 30 2.91 1.90 4.29
C GLY A 30 3.52 3.07 3.49
N MET A 31 2.69 3.90 2.86
CA MET A 31 3.20 5.11 2.19
C MET A 31 3.77 6.09 3.22
N THR A 32 3.09 6.27 4.35
CA THR A 32 3.51 7.17 5.42
C THR A 32 4.88 6.77 5.99
N ILE A 33 5.14 5.48 6.20
CA ILE A 33 6.41 5.01 6.79
C ILE A 33 7.58 5.13 5.83
N VAL A 34 7.31 4.90 4.55
CA VAL A 34 8.27 5.15 3.47
C VAL A 34 8.60 6.65 3.38
N LYS A 35 7.58 7.52 3.48
CA LYS A 35 7.81 8.97 3.53
C LYS A 35 8.66 9.39 4.72
N LEU A 36 8.37 8.83 5.90
CA LEU A 36 9.15 9.10 7.10
C LEU A 36 10.63 8.74 6.88
N GLN A 37 10.91 7.57 6.27
CA GLN A 37 12.27 7.15 6.00
C GLN A 37 13.00 8.09 5.03
N GLN A 38 12.32 8.56 3.99
CA GLN A 38 12.85 9.58 3.09
C GLN A 38 13.18 10.88 3.85
N LEU A 39 12.25 11.37 4.68
CA LEU A 39 12.46 12.60 5.45
C LEU A 39 13.64 12.46 6.44
N LEU A 40 13.83 11.27 7.03
CA LEU A 40 15.02 10.96 7.83
C LEU A 40 16.29 11.02 6.98
N GLN A 41 16.27 10.46 5.76
CA GLN A 41 17.41 10.46 4.85
C GLN A 41 17.79 11.87 4.38
N GLU A 42 16.79 12.73 4.18
CA GLU A 42 16.96 14.14 3.79
C GLU A 42 17.39 15.04 4.96
N GLY A 43 17.47 14.52 6.19
CA GLY A 43 17.84 15.28 7.38
C GLY A 43 16.77 16.27 7.85
N PHE A 44 15.50 16.07 7.47
CA PHE A 44 14.39 16.96 7.83
C PHE A 44 14.22 17.14 9.34
N PHE A 45 14.50 16.08 10.11
CA PHE A 45 14.38 16.06 11.58
C PHE A 45 15.68 16.39 12.32
N GLY A 46 16.70 16.91 11.62
CA GLY A 46 18.02 17.21 12.20
C GLY A 46 19.08 16.14 11.90
N PRO A 47 20.38 16.48 12.01
CA PRO A 47 21.50 15.61 11.64
C PRO A 47 21.66 14.36 12.53
N GLU A 48 21.07 14.37 13.72
CA GLU A 48 21.05 13.24 14.64
C GLU A 48 20.04 12.16 14.26
N CYS A 49 19.06 12.50 13.42
CA CYS A 49 18.04 11.58 12.94
C CYS A 49 18.50 10.92 11.64
N HIS A 50 18.58 9.59 11.61
CA HIS A 50 19.03 8.83 10.43
C HIS A 50 18.07 7.69 10.10
N PRO A 51 17.91 7.28 8.82
CA PRO A 51 17.12 6.10 8.44
C PRO A 51 17.47 4.82 9.19
N ASP A 52 18.72 4.69 9.66
CA ASP A 52 19.19 3.56 10.49
C ASP A 52 18.47 3.40 11.82
N MET A 53 17.74 4.42 12.27
CA MET A 53 16.85 4.30 13.41
C MET A 53 15.67 3.37 13.13
N VAL A 54 15.35 3.12 11.86
CA VAL A 54 14.28 2.22 11.43
C VAL A 54 14.87 0.84 11.12
N LEU A 55 14.64 -0.09 12.03
CA LEU A 55 15.17 -1.45 11.91
C LEU A 55 14.43 -2.27 10.85
N SER A 56 13.10 -2.19 10.86
CA SER A 56 12.26 -2.83 9.86
C SER A 56 11.07 -1.98 9.48
N VAL A 57 10.64 -2.15 8.23
CA VAL A 57 9.39 -1.67 7.67
C VAL A 57 8.54 -2.87 7.30
N SER A 58 7.34 -2.93 7.84
CA SER A 58 6.37 -3.97 7.48
C SER A 58 5.03 -3.37 7.14
N THR A 59 4.53 -3.73 5.95
CA THR A 59 3.29 -3.18 5.39
C THR A 59 2.29 -4.28 5.08
N VAL A 60 1.02 -3.94 5.17
CA VAL A 60 -0.09 -4.84 4.83
C VAL A 60 -1.05 -4.05 3.96
N CYS A 61 -1.31 -4.54 2.75
CA CYS A 61 -2.28 -3.92 1.83
C CYS A 61 -2.02 -2.44 1.51
N SER A 62 -0.75 -2.03 1.39
CA SER A 62 -0.41 -0.61 1.18
C SER A 62 -0.42 -0.23 -0.31
N PRO A 63 -1.06 0.86 -0.75
CA PRO A 63 -1.16 1.24 -2.16
C PRO A 63 0.07 2.04 -2.60
N PHE A 64 1.27 1.46 -2.52
CA PHE A 64 2.50 2.21 -2.79
C PHE A 64 2.49 2.88 -4.17
N ARG A 65 2.00 2.13 -5.16
CA ARG A 65 1.90 2.53 -6.56
C ARG A 65 0.49 3.01 -6.90
N GLY A 66 -0.27 3.51 -5.93
CA GLY A 66 -1.64 3.99 -6.10
C GLY A 66 -2.69 2.89 -6.24
N THR A 67 -3.94 3.27 -6.45
CA THR A 67 -5.07 2.35 -6.60
C THR A 67 -6.13 2.92 -7.52
N GLN A 68 -6.81 2.04 -8.28
CA GLN A 68 -7.91 2.43 -9.14
C GLN A 68 -9.14 2.91 -8.35
N ILE A 69 -9.26 2.54 -7.07
CA ILE A 69 -10.48 2.77 -6.29
C ILE A 69 -10.85 4.26 -6.23
N VAL A 70 -9.86 5.16 -6.14
CA VAL A 70 -10.09 6.62 -6.09
C VAL A 70 -10.85 7.10 -7.33
N TYR A 71 -10.49 6.62 -8.53
CA TYR A 71 -11.19 6.94 -9.77
C TYR A 71 -12.59 6.32 -9.83
N THR A 72 -12.75 5.09 -9.34
CA THR A 72 -14.08 4.44 -9.27
C THR A 72 -15.02 5.17 -8.31
N LEU A 73 -14.48 5.77 -7.25
CA LEU A 73 -15.24 6.55 -6.28
C LEU A 73 -15.56 7.96 -6.79
N GLY A 74 -14.86 8.46 -7.81
CA GLY A 74 -15.23 9.70 -8.48
C GLY A 74 -14.10 10.67 -8.73
N GLU A 75 -12.87 10.35 -8.37
CA GLU A 75 -11.68 11.11 -8.77
C GLU A 75 -11.63 11.22 -10.31
N ARG A 76 -11.23 12.38 -10.84
CA ARG A 76 -11.15 12.56 -12.29
C ARG A 76 -9.91 11.86 -12.83
N ILE A 77 -10.12 11.00 -13.82
CA ILE A 77 -9.08 10.28 -14.55
C ILE A 77 -8.12 11.19 -15.33
N ASP A 78 -8.46 12.47 -15.51
CA ASP A 78 -7.74 13.42 -16.36
C ASP A 78 -7.36 14.73 -15.66
N ALA A 79 -7.73 14.87 -14.38
CA ALA A 79 -7.58 16.13 -13.65
C ALA A 79 -7.58 15.92 -12.13
N ALA A 80 -6.90 14.87 -11.65
CA ALA A 80 -6.73 14.67 -10.20
C ALA A 80 -6.04 15.90 -9.58
N PRO A 81 -6.42 16.37 -8.38
CA PRO A 81 -7.37 15.80 -7.39
C PRO A 81 -8.85 16.23 -7.58
N THR A 82 -9.30 16.60 -8.78
CA THR A 82 -10.70 17.05 -8.95
C THR A 82 -11.69 15.89 -8.84
N VAL A 83 -12.63 15.96 -7.89
CA VAL A 83 -13.69 14.96 -7.71
C VAL A 83 -14.96 15.30 -8.51
N ARG A 84 -15.54 14.31 -9.20
CA ARG A 84 -16.81 14.46 -9.92
C ARG A 84 -17.94 14.82 -8.95
N ARG A 85 -18.74 15.84 -9.31
CA ARG A 85 -19.95 16.20 -8.54
C ARG A 85 -20.91 15.02 -8.49
N LEU A 86 -21.51 14.80 -7.32
CA LEU A 86 -22.48 13.72 -7.06
C LEU A 86 -21.92 12.29 -7.14
N SER A 87 -20.60 12.13 -7.15
CA SER A 87 -19.96 10.82 -7.02
C SER A 87 -19.99 10.28 -5.58
N VAL A 88 -19.65 9.00 -5.41
CA VAL A 88 -19.53 8.37 -4.08
C VAL A 88 -18.47 9.08 -3.24
N GLY A 89 -17.31 9.39 -3.84
CA GLY A 89 -16.23 10.16 -3.23
C GLY A 89 -16.68 11.55 -2.80
N SER A 90 -17.48 12.24 -3.62
CA SER A 90 -18.06 13.54 -3.24
C SER A 90 -19.00 13.43 -2.04
N ALA A 91 -19.81 12.38 -1.97
CA ALA A 91 -20.69 12.13 -0.82
C ALA A 91 -19.89 11.80 0.45
N LEU A 92 -18.86 10.97 0.34
CA LEU A 92 -17.94 10.64 1.45
C LEU A 92 -17.21 11.89 1.97
N ALA A 93 -16.68 12.71 1.07
CA ALA A 93 -16.01 13.96 1.43
C ALA A 93 -16.93 14.91 2.22
N LYS A 94 -18.19 15.05 1.78
CA LYS A 94 -19.20 15.83 2.51
C LYS A 94 -19.48 15.25 3.89
N GLY A 95 -19.59 13.93 4.00
CA GLY A 95 -19.73 13.22 5.28
C GLY A 95 -18.58 13.53 6.22
N VAL A 96 -17.33 13.46 5.74
CA VAL A 96 -16.12 13.82 6.50
C VAL A 96 -16.18 15.26 6.99
N HIS A 97 -16.54 16.23 6.14
CA HIS A 97 -16.69 17.63 6.56
C HIS A 97 -17.73 17.82 7.66
N LEU A 98 -18.89 17.15 7.55
CA LEU A 98 -19.92 17.19 8.60
C LEU A 98 -19.42 16.60 9.92
N LEU A 99 -18.73 15.45 9.87
CA LEU A 99 -18.16 14.82 11.05
C LEU A 99 -17.06 15.67 11.69
N CYS A 100 -16.15 16.23 10.89
CA CYS A 100 -15.09 17.13 11.37
C CYS A 100 -15.67 18.39 12.00
N TYR A 101 -16.67 19.00 11.38
CA TYR A 101 -17.36 20.18 11.91
C TYR A 101 -17.98 19.89 13.27
N LEU A 102 -18.62 18.73 13.43
CA LEU A 102 -19.26 18.28 14.67
C LEU A 102 -18.32 17.59 15.66
N SER A 103 -17.02 17.47 15.36
CA SER A 103 -16.05 16.71 16.16
C SER A 103 -16.03 17.05 17.67
N PRO A 104 -16.26 18.30 18.12
CA PRO A 104 -16.30 18.58 19.56
C PRO A 104 -17.53 18.00 20.28
N LEU A 105 -18.56 17.56 19.54
CA LEU A 105 -19.78 16.92 20.06
C LEU A 105 -19.80 15.40 19.86
N ILE A 106 -19.04 14.90 18.89
CA ILE A 106 -18.98 13.48 18.57
C ILE A 106 -18.07 12.77 19.59
N SER A 107 -18.38 11.51 19.89
CA SER A 107 -17.55 10.66 20.75
C SER A 107 -16.10 10.62 20.24
N ARG A 108 -15.14 10.60 21.16
CA ARG A 108 -13.70 10.37 20.87
C ARG A 108 -13.43 9.08 20.09
N MET A 109 -14.41 8.17 19.99
CA MET A 109 -14.32 6.97 19.15
C MET A 109 -14.29 7.28 17.65
N ILE A 110 -14.77 8.45 17.21
CA ILE A 110 -14.76 8.90 15.81
C ILE A 110 -13.94 10.20 15.74
N ASP A 111 -12.66 10.09 16.05
CA ASP A 111 -11.71 11.19 15.92
C ASP A 111 -10.98 11.09 14.57
N LEU A 112 -11.35 12.00 13.66
CA LEU A 112 -10.78 12.09 12.31
C LEU A 112 -9.44 12.84 12.28
N ARG A 113 -8.97 13.39 13.41
CA ARG A 113 -7.68 14.10 13.51
C ARG A 113 -7.51 15.23 12.48
N ALA A 114 -8.57 16.01 12.29
CA ALA A 114 -8.61 17.09 11.30
C ALA A 114 -8.21 18.47 11.87
N GLU A 115 -7.54 18.52 13.02
CA GLU A 115 -7.20 19.76 13.73
C GLU A 115 -6.23 20.64 12.92
N SER A 116 -5.32 20.03 12.15
CA SER A 116 -4.39 20.77 11.28
C SER A 116 -5.09 21.62 10.21
N ARG A 117 -6.36 21.33 9.91
CA ARG A 117 -7.18 22.03 8.92
C ARG A 117 -8.24 22.95 9.54
N GLY A 118 -8.36 22.99 10.87
CA GLY A 118 -9.29 23.88 11.55
C GLY A 118 -10.77 23.70 11.15
N LEU A 119 -11.20 22.45 10.91
CA LEU A 119 -12.52 22.16 10.33
C LEU A 119 -13.68 22.11 11.34
N SER A 120 -13.40 22.25 12.64
CA SER A 120 -14.42 22.16 13.69
C SER A 120 -15.30 23.42 13.75
N TYR A 121 -16.52 23.31 14.29
CA TYR A 121 -17.39 24.49 14.50
C TYR A 121 -16.80 25.55 15.44
N ARG A 122 -15.73 25.22 16.19
CA ARG A 122 -15.01 26.18 17.03
C ARG A 122 -14.06 27.06 16.22
N GLU A 123 -13.61 26.59 15.06
CA GLU A 123 -12.57 27.21 14.24
C GLU A 123 -13.12 27.71 12.89
N THR A 124 -14.22 27.13 12.42
CA THR A 124 -14.83 27.46 11.13
C THR A 124 -16.30 27.85 11.26
N SER A 125 -16.76 28.75 10.38
CA SER A 125 -18.16 29.20 10.36
C SER A 125 -19.07 28.26 9.57
N VAL A 126 -20.39 28.30 9.83
CA VAL A 126 -21.40 27.55 9.05
C VAL A 126 -21.33 27.89 7.56
N ALA A 127 -21.07 29.15 7.21
CA ALA A 127 -20.91 29.57 5.82
C ALA A 127 -19.69 28.91 5.16
N SER A 128 -18.59 28.77 5.90
CA SER A 128 -17.40 28.03 5.45
C SER A 128 -17.71 26.54 5.26
N LEU A 129 -18.44 25.92 6.20
CA LEU A 129 -18.91 24.55 6.06
C LEU A 129 -19.76 24.36 4.79
N ILE A 130 -20.75 25.21 4.54
CA ILE A 130 -21.59 25.13 3.33
C ILE A 130 -20.73 25.23 2.06
N ARG A 131 -19.70 26.09 2.07
CA ARG A 131 -18.74 26.16 0.97
C ARG A 131 -17.99 24.84 0.79
N GLN A 132 -17.48 24.24 1.86
CA GLN A 132 -16.80 22.93 1.84
C GLN A 132 -17.72 21.80 1.36
N LEU A 133 -19.01 21.85 1.70
CA LEU A 133 -20.01 20.89 1.22
C LEU A 133 -20.31 21.07 -0.27
N TRP A 134 -20.19 22.28 -0.80
CA TRP A 134 -20.33 22.53 -2.24
C TRP A 134 -19.09 22.10 -3.03
N ARG A 135 -17.91 22.48 -2.54
CA ARG A 135 -16.60 22.13 -3.09
C ARG A 135 -15.64 21.87 -1.93
N SER A 136 -15.11 20.66 -1.86
CA SER A 136 -14.31 20.22 -0.72
C SER A 136 -12.83 20.49 -0.97
N ASP A 137 -12.23 21.45 -0.25
CA ASP A 137 -10.79 21.72 -0.31
C ASP A 137 -9.95 20.59 0.30
N TRP A 138 -10.56 19.65 1.02
CA TRP A 138 -9.88 18.43 1.48
C TRP A 138 -9.78 17.40 0.36
N ALA A 139 -10.93 16.89 -0.10
CA ALA A 139 -10.96 15.90 -1.17
C ALA A 139 -10.41 16.38 -2.53
N GLU A 140 -10.42 17.70 -2.80
CA GLU A 140 -9.87 18.28 -4.03
C GLU A 140 -8.48 18.91 -3.84
N SER A 141 -7.73 18.54 -2.79
CA SER A 141 -6.36 18.97 -2.59
C SER A 141 -5.36 17.86 -2.88
N ARG A 142 -4.14 18.25 -3.27
CA ARG A 142 -3.00 17.33 -3.41
C ARG A 142 -2.44 16.91 -2.05
N ASP A 143 -2.67 17.69 -1.00
CA ASP A 143 -2.30 17.35 0.38
C ASP A 143 -3.42 16.53 1.04
N ALA A 144 -3.85 15.47 0.37
CA ALA A 144 -4.92 14.63 0.86
C ALA A 144 -4.76 13.21 0.36
N LEU A 145 -5.13 12.28 1.23
CA LEU A 145 -5.05 10.86 0.97
C LEU A 145 -5.71 10.40 -0.35
N PRO A 146 -6.89 10.90 -0.78
CA PRO A 146 -7.43 10.53 -2.09
C PRO A 146 -6.47 10.83 -3.24
N PHE A 147 -5.73 11.96 -3.16
CA PHE A 147 -4.71 12.29 -4.14
C PHE A 147 -3.49 11.40 -3.99
N ASP A 148 -2.99 11.19 -2.77
CA ASP A 148 -1.81 10.33 -2.52
C ASP A 148 -2.01 8.88 -3.00
N ALA A 149 -3.25 8.39 -3.00
CA ALA A 149 -3.60 7.07 -3.49
C ALA A 149 -3.81 7.01 -5.02
N THR A 150 -3.64 8.10 -5.76
CA THR A 150 -3.66 8.09 -7.24
C THR A 150 -2.38 7.53 -7.84
N PHE A 151 -2.45 7.12 -9.11
CA PHE A 151 -1.25 6.72 -9.87
C PHE A 151 -0.33 7.91 -10.17
N GLU A 152 -0.90 9.09 -10.40
CA GLU A 152 -0.13 10.33 -10.61
C GLU A 152 0.71 10.67 -9.37
N ALA A 153 0.11 10.65 -8.18
CA ALA A 153 0.85 10.93 -6.95
C ALA A 153 1.91 9.86 -6.67
N ALA A 154 1.66 8.60 -7.01
CA ALA A 154 2.66 7.55 -6.91
C ALA A 154 3.86 7.82 -7.83
N ASP A 155 3.62 8.16 -9.09
CA ASP A 155 4.67 8.52 -10.04
C ASP A 155 5.48 9.75 -9.56
N ASP A 156 4.82 10.77 -9.04
CA ASP A 156 5.47 11.97 -8.48
C ASP A 156 6.37 11.63 -7.28
N ARG A 157 5.92 10.74 -6.39
CA ARG A 157 6.70 10.25 -5.24
C ARG A 157 7.91 9.46 -5.69
N GLU A 158 7.72 8.49 -6.58
CA GLU A 158 8.78 7.66 -7.13
C GLU A 158 9.87 8.52 -7.81
N ALA A 159 9.45 9.51 -8.61
CA ALA A 159 10.33 10.48 -9.26
C ALA A 159 11.12 11.35 -8.26
N GLY A 160 10.51 11.66 -7.11
CA GLY A 160 11.16 12.34 -5.98
C GLY A 160 12.13 11.45 -5.18
N GLY A 161 12.28 10.17 -5.53
CA GLY A 161 13.11 9.22 -4.79
C GLY A 161 12.46 8.65 -3.53
N GLU A 162 11.17 8.91 -3.31
CA GLU A 162 10.41 8.32 -2.20
C GLU A 162 10.23 6.82 -2.43
N GLY A 163 10.52 6.00 -1.40
CA GLY A 163 10.39 4.54 -1.49
C GLY A 163 11.67 3.77 -1.70
N ARG A 164 12.82 4.45 -1.83
CA ARG A 164 14.10 3.75 -2.00
C ARG A 164 14.44 3.00 -0.71
N PRO A 165 14.74 1.69 -0.80
CA PRO A 165 15.10 0.94 0.39
C PRO A 165 16.46 1.42 0.93
N HIS A 166 16.54 1.49 2.25
CA HIS A 166 17.76 1.75 3.00
C HIS A 166 18.47 0.42 3.26
N GLY A 167 19.76 0.33 2.93
CA GLY A 167 20.52 -0.93 2.95
C GLY A 167 20.69 -1.59 4.32
N ARG A 168 20.24 -0.96 5.40
CA ARG A 168 20.29 -1.49 6.78
C ARG A 168 18.91 -1.74 7.39
N THR A 169 17.84 -1.47 6.65
CA THR A 169 16.47 -1.67 7.09
C THR A 169 15.91 -2.93 6.44
N PHE A 170 15.21 -3.75 7.22
CA PHE A 170 14.53 -4.93 6.70
C PHE A 170 13.13 -4.57 6.18
N TYR A 171 12.75 -5.05 4.99
CA TYR A 171 11.46 -4.72 4.38
C TYR A 171 10.62 -5.97 4.16
N ARG A 172 9.35 -5.93 4.61
CA ARG A 172 8.36 -6.97 4.34
C ARG A 172 7.03 -6.36 3.93
N SER A 173 6.45 -6.86 2.84
CA SER A 173 5.09 -6.52 2.44
C SER A 173 4.19 -7.75 2.48
N TYR A 174 2.98 -7.55 2.97
CA TYR A 174 1.92 -8.56 2.96
C TYR A 174 0.84 -8.14 1.98
N VAL A 175 0.60 -9.00 1.00
CA VAL A 175 -0.16 -8.71 -0.20
C VAL A 175 -1.45 -9.51 -0.17
N ALA A 176 -2.55 -8.86 0.12
CA ALA A 176 -3.85 -9.50 0.11
C ALA A 176 -4.41 -9.58 -1.31
N CYS A 177 -5.05 -10.71 -1.61
CA CYS A 177 -5.83 -10.88 -2.83
C CYS A 177 -7.13 -11.61 -2.51
N MET A 178 -8.26 -10.99 -2.85
CA MET A 178 -9.61 -11.57 -2.65
C MET A 178 -10.28 -11.96 -3.98
N THR A 179 -9.58 -11.78 -5.09
CA THR A 179 -10.11 -11.95 -6.44
C THR A 179 -9.49 -13.12 -7.16
N GLU A 180 -10.27 -13.72 -8.03
CA GLU A 180 -9.83 -14.72 -8.99
C GLU A 180 -10.04 -14.22 -10.42
N ARG A 181 -9.29 -14.80 -11.35
CA ARG A 181 -9.41 -14.50 -12.77
C ARG A 181 -10.73 -15.04 -13.32
N THR A 182 -11.45 -14.22 -14.08
CA THR A 182 -12.77 -14.59 -14.62
C THR A 182 -12.71 -15.54 -15.82
N ASP A 183 -11.69 -15.40 -16.66
CA ASP A 183 -11.48 -16.20 -17.86
C ASP A 183 -9.97 -16.29 -18.13
N ALA A 184 -9.45 -17.46 -18.51
CA ALA A 184 -8.06 -17.66 -18.91
C ALA A 184 -7.64 -16.80 -20.13
N ALA A 185 -8.58 -16.27 -20.91
CA ALA A 185 -8.30 -15.35 -22.02
C ALA A 185 -8.36 -13.87 -21.61
N ALA A 186 -9.22 -13.49 -20.66
CA ALA A 186 -9.36 -12.12 -20.18
C ALA A 186 -8.42 -11.85 -19.00
N LEU A 187 -7.95 -10.61 -18.83
CA LEU A 187 -7.18 -10.20 -17.65
C LEU A 187 -8.10 -9.64 -16.54
N THR A 188 -9.41 -9.89 -16.64
CA THR A 188 -10.37 -9.34 -15.69
C THR A 188 -10.53 -10.23 -14.47
N HIS A 189 -10.62 -9.59 -13.31
CA HIS A 189 -10.72 -10.23 -12.00
C HIS A 189 -12.10 -9.99 -11.37
N THR A 190 -12.57 -10.96 -10.60
CA THR A 190 -13.78 -10.86 -9.78
C THR A 190 -13.50 -11.31 -8.36
N PRO A 191 -14.10 -10.69 -7.33
CA PRO A 191 -14.04 -11.22 -5.98
C PRO A 191 -14.65 -12.63 -5.91
N THR A 192 -14.06 -13.51 -5.11
CA THR A 192 -14.59 -14.87 -4.91
C THR A 192 -15.94 -14.81 -4.19
N VAL A 193 -16.78 -15.84 -4.37
CA VAL A 193 -18.14 -15.92 -3.81
C VAL A 193 -18.13 -15.82 -2.27
N GLY A 194 -17.06 -16.26 -1.61
CA GLY A 194 -16.88 -16.15 -0.16
C GLY A 194 -16.94 -14.72 0.37
N HIS A 195 -16.66 -13.73 -0.48
CA HIS A 195 -16.65 -12.31 -0.11
C HIS A 195 -17.93 -11.55 -0.45
N LEU A 196 -19.02 -12.23 -0.87
CA LEU A 196 -20.29 -11.57 -1.17
C LEU A 196 -20.85 -10.75 0.00
N LEU A 197 -20.59 -11.19 1.24
CA LEU A 197 -21.04 -10.48 2.45
C LEU A 197 -20.17 -9.25 2.78
N SER A 198 -19.04 -9.07 2.09
CA SER A 198 -18.13 -7.92 2.22
C SER A 198 -18.63 -6.70 1.40
N GLY A 199 -19.94 -6.46 1.39
CA GLY A 199 -20.69 -5.57 0.47
C GLY A 199 -19.89 -4.46 -0.26
N PRO A 200 -19.46 -3.38 0.43
CA PRO A 200 -18.72 -2.31 -0.22
C PRO A 200 -17.41 -2.74 -0.88
N LEU A 201 -16.63 -3.62 -0.23
CA LEU A 201 -15.39 -4.16 -0.78
C LEU A 201 -15.65 -5.03 -2.00
N PHE A 202 -16.71 -5.84 -2.00
CA PHE A 202 -17.08 -6.66 -3.16
C PHE A 202 -17.35 -5.78 -4.38
N LEU A 203 -18.10 -4.69 -4.21
CA LEU A 203 -18.41 -3.76 -5.30
C LEU A 203 -17.17 -3.01 -5.81
N CYS A 204 -16.30 -2.55 -4.90
CA CYS A 204 -15.06 -1.89 -5.26
C CYS A 204 -14.12 -2.87 -5.99
N SER A 205 -13.95 -4.06 -5.44
CA SER A 205 -13.14 -5.13 -6.01
C SER A 205 -13.53 -5.46 -7.45
N ARG A 206 -14.83 -5.64 -7.70
CA ARG A 206 -15.35 -5.92 -9.04
C ARG A 206 -15.11 -4.77 -10.02
N ARG A 207 -15.20 -3.52 -9.57
CA ARG A 207 -14.92 -2.34 -10.41
C ARG A 207 -13.44 -2.20 -10.74
N MET A 208 -12.56 -2.48 -9.78
CA MET A 208 -11.11 -2.49 -9.97
C MET A 208 -10.68 -3.62 -10.91
N GLY A 209 -11.25 -4.82 -10.75
CA GLY A 209 -10.95 -5.99 -11.56
C GLY A 209 -11.32 -5.89 -13.04
N SER A 210 -12.03 -4.84 -13.44
CA SER A 210 -12.35 -4.53 -14.84
C SER A 210 -11.99 -3.10 -15.24
N PHE A 211 -11.05 -2.48 -14.53
CA PHE A 211 -10.67 -1.08 -14.77
C PHE A 211 -9.89 -0.91 -16.08
N ASP A 212 -10.22 0.13 -16.85
CA ASP A 212 -9.53 0.46 -18.11
C ASP A 212 -8.49 1.57 -17.88
N PHE A 213 -7.24 1.15 -17.73
CA PHE A 213 -6.11 2.06 -17.51
C PHE A 213 -5.80 2.97 -18.70
N SER A 214 -6.21 2.62 -19.93
CA SER A 214 -5.93 3.42 -21.13
C SER A 214 -6.60 4.79 -21.10
N THR A 215 -7.60 4.95 -20.23
CA THR A 215 -8.35 6.20 -20.04
C THR A 215 -7.66 7.21 -19.13
N LEU A 216 -6.62 6.80 -18.37
CA LEU A 216 -5.95 7.65 -17.40
C LEU A 216 -5.06 8.72 -18.05
N ARG A 217 -5.10 9.95 -17.54
CA ARG A 217 -4.27 11.08 -17.92
C ARG A 217 -3.79 11.82 -16.65
N PRO A 218 -2.47 12.01 -16.43
CA PRO A 218 -1.36 11.52 -17.27
C PRO A 218 -1.34 9.98 -17.36
N THR A 219 -0.63 9.47 -18.37
CA THR A 219 -0.47 8.01 -18.53
C THR A 219 0.46 7.51 -17.43
N PRO A 220 0.03 6.57 -16.57
CA PRO A 220 0.89 6.08 -15.48
C PRO A 220 2.21 5.50 -15.98
N SER A 221 3.29 5.70 -15.23
CA SER A 221 4.63 5.26 -15.60
C SER A 221 4.74 3.76 -15.90
N PHE A 222 3.96 2.94 -15.19
CA PHE A 222 3.93 1.48 -15.38
C PHE A 222 3.33 1.04 -16.72
N LEU A 223 2.59 1.91 -17.41
CA LEU A 223 2.14 1.65 -18.78
C LEU A 223 3.20 2.03 -19.82
N LEU A 224 4.19 2.83 -19.43
CA LEU A 224 5.20 3.41 -20.31
C LEU A 224 6.53 2.67 -20.29
N GLN A 225 6.67 1.61 -19.48
CA GLN A 225 7.94 0.92 -19.33
C GLN A 225 8.43 0.37 -20.68
N PRO A 226 9.58 0.85 -21.18
CA PRO A 226 10.14 0.34 -22.43
C PRO A 226 10.56 -1.11 -22.25
N ASP A 227 10.41 -1.91 -23.31
CA ASP A 227 10.93 -3.28 -23.38
C ASP A 227 12.43 -3.23 -23.00
N VAL A 228 12.78 -3.62 -21.78
CA VAL A 228 14.19 -3.73 -21.38
C VAL A 228 14.75 -4.91 -22.18
N PRO A 229 15.69 -4.70 -23.12
CA PRO A 229 16.26 -5.79 -23.87
C PRO A 229 16.98 -6.73 -22.90
N ILE A 230 16.56 -7.99 -22.87
CA ILE A 230 17.22 -9.04 -22.09
C ILE A 230 18.62 -9.26 -22.68
N PHE A 231 19.58 -8.49 -22.20
CA PHE A 231 20.99 -8.74 -22.44
C PHE A 231 21.48 -9.67 -21.32
N GLY A 232 21.59 -10.97 -21.63
CA GLY A 232 22.62 -11.81 -21.00
C GLY A 232 22.20 -13.03 -20.18
N MET A 233 20.94 -13.48 -20.16
CA MET A 233 20.63 -14.81 -19.61
C MET A 233 20.79 -15.88 -20.69
N ASN A 234 21.95 -16.56 -20.68
CA ASN A 234 22.21 -17.75 -21.48
C ASN A 234 21.33 -18.92 -21.00
N PHE A 235 20.12 -19.02 -21.55
CA PHE A 235 19.21 -20.17 -21.39
C PHE A 235 19.63 -21.37 -22.26
N ALA A 236 20.90 -21.73 -22.21
CA ALA A 236 21.34 -23.03 -22.68
C ALA A 236 21.42 -23.95 -21.47
N ASP A 237 20.58 -25.00 -21.46
CA ASP A 237 20.76 -26.23 -20.69
C ASP A 237 19.94 -26.44 -19.39
N GLN A 238 18.64 -26.13 -19.39
CA GLN A 238 17.70 -26.77 -18.45
C GLN A 238 16.56 -27.49 -19.17
N LYS A 239 16.55 -28.81 -19.00
CA LYS A 239 15.47 -29.72 -19.40
C LYS A 239 14.17 -29.29 -18.73
N THR A 240 13.16 -29.16 -19.57
CA THR A 240 11.79 -28.76 -19.26
C THR A 240 11.11 -29.79 -18.37
N GLU A 241 11.22 -29.62 -17.04
CA GLU A 241 10.17 -30.05 -16.12
C GLU A 241 9.17 -28.91 -15.95
N LYS A 242 7.90 -29.30 -15.88
CA LYS A 242 6.71 -28.47 -15.95
C LYS A 242 6.51 -27.77 -14.61
N TYR A 243 7.31 -26.73 -14.36
CA TYR A 243 7.07 -25.79 -13.28
C TYR A 243 6.19 -24.64 -13.81
N ASP A 244 5.06 -24.41 -13.15
CA ASP A 244 4.26 -23.19 -13.30
C ASP A 244 5.15 -22.02 -12.85
N LEU A 245 5.76 -21.33 -13.81
CA LEU A 245 6.76 -20.29 -13.59
C LEU A 245 6.10 -18.96 -13.20
N ASP A 246 6.66 -18.41 -12.12
CA ASP A 246 6.31 -17.19 -11.42
C ASP A 246 6.04 -15.96 -12.29
N ILE A 247 4.96 -15.29 -11.89
CA ILE A 247 4.50 -13.98 -12.33
C ILE A 247 5.57 -12.96 -11.89
N GLU A 248 6.20 -12.31 -12.88
CA GLU A 248 7.27 -11.28 -12.78
C GLU A 248 8.73 -11.74 -12.58
N GLY A 249 9.04 -13.02 -12.72
CA GLY A 249 10.42 -13.54 -12.70
C GLY A 249 11.11 -13.63 -14.06
N GLY A 250 11.28 -12.53 -14.81
CA GLY A 250 12.31 -12.45 -15.87
C GLY A 250 11.98 -12.95 -17.29
N ILE A 251 10.72 -12.89 -17.74
CA ILE A 251 10.36 -13.11 -19.16
C ILE A 251 10.35 -11.77 -19.92
N PRO A 252 10.83 -11.68 -21.18
CA PRO A 252 10.80 -10.45 -21.97
C PRO A 252 9.35 -10.12 -22.32
N ILE A 253 8.79 -9.16 -21.59
CA ILE A 253 7.47 -8.60 -21.86
C ILE A 253 7.58 -7.83 -23.18
N ARG A 254 6.90 -8.30 -24.23
CA ARG A 254 6.52 -7.43 -25.35
C ARG A 254 5.59 -6.37 -24.81
N ALA A 255 5.82 -5.10 -25.14
CA ALA A 255 5.06 -3.86 -24.83
C ALA A 255 3.51 -3.89 -24.99
N SER A 256 2.78 -4.91 -24.55
CA SER A 256 1.33 -4.99 -24.77
C SER A 256 0.51 -5.82 -23.80
N ARG A 257 1.07 -6.43 -22.75
CA ARG A 257 0.23 -7.04 -21.70
C ARG A 257 0.82 -6.79 -20.32
N LEU A 258 0.23 -5.83 -19.62
CA LEU A 258 0.19 -5.83 -18.16
C LEU A 258 -0.20 -7.24 -17.69
N GLY A 259 0.43 -7.74 -16.63
CA GLY A 259 0.01 -9.00 -16.04
C GLY A 259 -1.30 -8.85 -15.28
N GLU A 260 -1.79 -9.96 -14.74
CA GLU A 260 -3.09 -10.02 -14.08
C GLU A 260 -3.10 -9.29 -12.72
N GLU A 261 -1.92 -9.08 -12.11
CA GLU A 261 -1.68 -8.34 -10.87
C GLU A 261 -2.24 -6.91 -10.86
N TYR A 262 -2.41 -6.32 -12.05
CA TYR A 262 -2.98 -4.98 -12.21
C TYR A 262 -4.49 -4.94 -11.97
N TRP A 263 -5.18 -6.07 -12.17
CA TRP A 263 -6.62 -6.21 -11.93
C TRP A 263 -6.93 -7.03 -10.68
N ALA A 264 -6.05 -7.96 -10.30
CA ALA A 264 -6.12 -8.65 -9.02
C ALA A 264 -6.06 -7.64 -7.86
N ASN A 265 -6.93 -7.80 -6.85
CA ASN A 265 -7.01 -6.84 -5.76
C ASN A 265 -7.59 -7.43 -4.46
N ASP A 266 -7.47 -6.68 -3.37
CA ASP A 266 -8.03 -7.01 -2.06
C ASP A 266 -9.35 -6.27 -1.74
N GLY A 267 -9.94 -5.63 -2.75
CA GLY A 267 -11.12 -4.78 -2.65
C GLY A 267 -10.85 -3.30 -2.44
N VAL A 268 -9.60 -2.90 -2.17
CA VAL A 268 -9.19 -1.49 -2.03
C VAL A 268 -7.93 -1.18 -2.82
N VAL A 269 -6.96 -2.10 -2.86
CA VAL A 269 -5.64 -1.92 -3.45
C VAL A 269 -5.33 -3.06 -4.43
N PRO A 270 -4.85 -2.77 -5.64
CA PRO A 270 -4.45 -3.81 -6.58
C PRO A 270 -3.16 -4.50 -6.12
N VAL A 271 -3.00 -5.78 -6.43
CA VAL A 271 -1.91 -6.64 -5.94
C VAL A 271 -0.54 -6.04 -6.24
N PHE A 272 -0.30 -5.58 -7.47
CA PHE A 272 0.99 -5.02 -7.88
C PHE A 272 1.42 -3.79 -7.06
N SER A 273 0.45 -3.03 -6.53
CA SER A 273 0.70 -1.82 -5.76
C SER A 273 1.04 -2.11 -4.30
N GLN A 274 0.74 -3.32 -3.83
CA GLN A 274 1.01 -3.77 -2.46
C GLN A 274 2.45 -4.26 -2.24
N TRP A 275 3.18 -4.59 -3.30
CA TRP A 275 4.50 -5.21 -3.22
C TRP A 275 5.54 -4.29 -2.60
N HIS A 276 5.75 -3.13 -3.22
CA HIS A 276 6.77 -2.15 -2.86
C HIS A 276 6.59 -0.88 -3.71
N PRO A 277 7.27 0.24 -3.37
CA PRO A 277 7.14 1.51 -4.08
C PRO A 277 7.48 1.48 -5.57
N TYR A 278 8.58 0.84 -5.97
CA TYR A 278 8.99 0.83 -7.38
C TYR A 278 8.56 -0.46 -8.09
N GLY A 279 8.65 -0.52 -9.41
CA GLY A 279 8.54 -1.81 -10.11
C GLY A 279 9.73 -2.74 -9.78
N CYS A 280 9.53 -4.06 -9.87
CA CYS A 280 10.55 -5.08 -9.53
C CYS A 280 11.90 -4.86 -10.26
N GLY A 281 11.90 -4.33 -11.48
CA GLY A 281 13.13 -4.02 -12.20
C GLY A 281 13.95 -2.85 -11.62
N ALA A 282 13.36 -2.03 -10.75
CA ALA A 282 13.98 -0.85 -10.14
C ALA A 282 14.19 -1.00 -8.62
N THR A 283 13.78 -2.12 -8.01
CA THR A 283 13.96 -2.42 -6.59
C THR A 283 14.48 -3.83 -6.39
N GLN A 284 15.21 -4.07 -5.30
CA GLN A 284 15.55 -5.43 -4.91
C GLN A 284 14.35 -6.02 -4.15
N CYS A 285 13.79 -7.11 -4.67
CA CYS A 285 12.67 -7.80 -4.06
C CYS A 285 12.80 -9.32 -4.19
N CYS A 286 12.16 -10.03 -3.25
CA CYS A 286 11.98 -11.47 -3.26
C CYS A 286 10.51 -11.78 -2.99
N HIS A 287 9.84 -12.42 -3.94
CA HIS A 287 8.42 -12.77 -3.85
C HIS A 287 8.29 -14.20 -3.36
N HIS A 288 7.51 -14.38 -2.29
CA HIS A 288 7.31 -15.67 -1.64
C HIS A 288 5.90 -16.18 -1.97
N ALA A 289 5.83 -17.37 -2.56
CA ALA A 289 4.58 -18.05 -2.81
C ALA A 289 3.88 -18.42 -1.49
N SER A 290 2.56 -18.61 -1.54
CA SER A 290 1.75 -19.00 -0.37
C SER A 290 2.18 -20.36 0.21
N GLU A 291 2.64 -21.27 -0.64
CA GLU A 291 2.97 -22.66 -0.31
C GLU A 291 4.36 -22.85 0.33
N ASP A 292 5.27 -21.88 0.18
CA ASP A 292 6.67 -21.99 0.64
C ASP A 292 6.89 -21.72 2.13
N ARG A 293 5.81 -21.59 2.91
CA ARG A 293 5.88 -21.21 4.34
C ARG A 293 6.56 -22.25 5.22
N ASP A 294 6.50 -23.53 4.84
CA ASP A 294 6.89 -24.63 5.73
C ASP A 294 8.27 -25.23 5.42
N SER A 295 8.93 -24.85 4.32
CA SER A 295 10.04 -25.63 3.75
C SER A 295 11.42 -24.96 3.74
N ILE A 296 11.53 -23.63 3.89
CA ILE A 296 12.83 -22.94 3.75
C ILE A 296 13.06 -21.94 4.89
N SER A 297 14.16 -22.13 5.62
CA SER A 297 14.75 -21.11 6.49
C SER A 297 15.28 -19.98 5.62
N PHE A 298 14.42 -19.02 5.26
CA PHE A 298 14.83 -17.87 4.47
C PHE A 298 15.84 -17.02 5.25
N CYS A 299 16.98 -16.74 4.63
CA CYS A 299 17.87 -15.69 5.11
C CYS A 299 17.27 -14.37 4.64
N TYR A 300 16.68 -13.63 5.57
CA TYR A 300 16.17 -12.30 5.24
C TYR A 300 17.32 -11.31 5.20
N GLU A 301 17.32 -10.45 4.20
CA GLU A 301 18.42 -9.50 3.96
C GLU A 301 17.90 -8.06 4.08
N PRO A 302 18.65 -7.16 4.74
CA PRO A 302 18.28 -5.75 4.79
C PRO A 302 18.44 -5.11 3.40
N GLY A 303 17.64 -4.07 3.12
CA GLY A 303 17.61 -3.40 1.82
C GLY A 303 16.78 -4.10 0.74
N ILE A 304 16.24 -5.29 1.02
CA ILE A 304 15.43 -6.09 0.09
C ILE A 304 13.97 -6.16 0.57
N TRP A 305 13.03 -5.99 -0.35
CA TRP A 305 11.59 -6.20 -0.09
C TRP A 305 11.22 -7.68 -0.16
N HIS A 306 10.88 -8.27 0.98
CA HIS A 306 10.30 -9.62 1.04
C HIS A 306 8.78 -9.53 0.91
N VAL A 307 8.25 -9.97 -0.22
CA VAL A 307 6.84 -9.84 -0.60
C VAL A 307 6.11 -11.15 -0.33
N HIS A 308 5.14 -11.15 0.59
CA HIS A 308 4.39 -12.34 0.98
C HIS A 308 2.92 -12.23 0.58
N GLN A 309 2.44 -13.20 -0.19
CA GLN A 309 1.06 -13.24 -0.61
C GLN A 309 0.14 -13.84 0.48
N LEU A 310 -1.03 -13.23 0.64
CA LEU A 310 -2.13 -13.67 1.48
C LEU A 310 -3.31 -14.01 0.56
N GLU A 311 -3.42 -15.29 0.21
CA GLU A 311 -4.49 -15.77 -0.65
C GLU A 311 -5.86 -15.71 0.04
N ASP A 312 -6.89 -15.46 -0.78
CA ASP A 312 -8.28 -15.31 -0.34
C ASP A 312 -8.47 -14.27 0.77
N ALA A 313 -7.54 -13.31 0.89
CA ALA A 313 -7.58 -12.24 1.88
C ALA A 313 -8.14 -10.96 1.28
N SER A 314 -9.15 -10.38 1.94
CA SER A 314 -9.60 -9.02 1.65
C SER A 314 -8.84 -7.99 2.46
N HIS A 315 -8.98 -6.73 2.08
CA HIS A 315 -8.37 -5.58 2.75
C HIS A 315 -8.68 -5.51 4.25
N THR A 316 -9.85 -6.01 4.67
CA THR A 316 -10.29 -6.00 6.07
C THR A 316 -10.10 -7.33 6.81
N SER A 317 -9.63 -8.38 6.12
CA SER A 317 -9.59 -9.74 6.66
C SER A 317 -8.54 -9.94 7.76
N ILE A 318 -7.43 -9.21 7.69
CA ILE A 318 -6.34 -9.24 8.69
C ILE A 318 -6.48 -8.12 9.71
N MET A 319 -6.83 -6.92 9.24
CA MET A 319 -6.99 -5.71 10.04
C MET A 319 -8.00 -4.80 9.32
N PRO A 320 -8.74 -3.92 10.01
CA PRO A 320 -8.50 -3.46 11.37
C PRO A 320 -9.20 -4.27 12.46
N PHE A 321 -10.14 -5.14 12.12
CA PHE A 321 -10.95 -5.85 13.09
C PHE A 321 -10.29 -7.17 13.48
N TRP A 322 -10.15 -7.41 14.78
CA TRP A 322 -9.71 -8.70 15.31
C TRP A 322 -10.92 -9.59 15.59
N TRP A 323 -11.08 -10.64 14.80
CA TRP A 323 -12.06 -11.70 15.03
C TRP A 323 -11.44 -12.94 15.68
N GLY A 324 -10.10 -13.01 15.75
CA GLY A 324 -9.39 -14.14 16.33
C GLY A 324 -9.56 -15.43 15.55
N ASN A 325 -9.87 -15.34 14.25
CA ASN A 325 -9.92 -16.52 13.37
C ASN A 325 -8.51 -17.08 13.13
N GLN A 326 -8.44 -18.32 12.63
CA GLN A 326 -7.17 -19.03 12.41
C GLN A 326 -6.21 -18.25 11.51
N ARG A 327 -6.71 -17.65 10.41
CA ARG A 327 -5.89 -16.86 9.47
C ARG A 327 -5.23 -15.69 10.17
N GLN A 328 -5.99 -14.98 11.00
CA GLN A 328 -5.50 -13.85 11.78
C GLN A 328 -4.44 -14.30 12.79
N GLN A 329 -4.67 -15.39 13.52
CA GLN A 329 -3.67 -15.95 14.45
C GLN A 329 -2.37 -16.29 13.72
N GLN A 330 -2.46 -17.08 12.65
CA GLN A 330 -1.31 -17.49 11.84
C GLN A 330 -0.53 -16.29 11.28
N PHE A 331 -1.24 -15.25 10.81
CA PHE A 331 -0.61 -14.03 10.33
C PHE A 331 0.22 -13.35 11.43
N TRP A 332 -0.32 -13.17 12.65
CA TRP A 332 0.42 -12.50 13.72
C TRP A 332 1.53 -13.36 14.33
N ASP A 333 1.39 -14.68 14.28
CA ASP A 333 2.46 -15.60 14.68
C ASP A 333 3.65 -15.48 13.72
N ASP A 334 3.41 -15.59 12.40
CA ASP A 334 4.42 -15.35 11.36
C ASP A 334 5.04 -13.96 11.46
N PHE A 335 4.22 -12.93 11.65
CA PHE A 335 4.71 -11.58 11.82
C PHE A 335 5.59 -11.44 13.07
N GLY A 336 5.24 -12.13 14.15
CA GLY A 336 6.03 -12.19 15.38
C GLY A 336 7.37 -12.90 15.18
N ASP A 337 7.39 -14.02 14.43
CA ASP A 337 8.62 -14.73 14.08
C ASP A 337 9.55 -13.88 13.22
N TRP A 338 8.99 -13.15 12.26
CA TRP A 338 9.73 -12.18 11.46
C TRP A 338 10.40 -11.10 12.29
N LEU A 339 9.67 -10.47 13.20
CA LEU A 339 10.27 -9.45 14.07
C LEU A 339 11.37 -10.04 14.96
N ARG A 340 11.20 -11.26 15.47
CA ARG A 340 12.25 -11.96 16.23
C ARG A 340 13.48 -12.23 15.38
N HIS A 341 13.30 -12.61 14.11
CA HIS A 341 14.41 -12.83 13.19
C HIS A 341 15.17 -11.53 12.95
N VAL A 342 14.47 -10.44 12.64
CA VAL A 342 15.10 -9.12 12.44
C VAL A 342 15.89 -8.69 13.67
N ASP A 343 15.34 -8.87 14.87
CA ASP A 343 16.02 -8.56 16.13
C ASP A 343 17.29 -9.41 16.33
N ALA A 344 17.26 -10.68 15.92
CA ALA A 344 18.39 -11.61 16.04
C ALA A 344 19.50 -11.37 14.99
N SER A 345 19.16 -10.77 13.86
CA SER A 345 20.09 -10.41 12.77
C SER A 345 20.84 -9.10 13.04
N MET A 346 20.56 -8.42 14.16
CA MET A 346 21.29 -7.24 14.57
C MET A 346 22.68 -7.62 15.13
N PRO A 347 23.75 -6.93 14.67
CA PRO A 347 25.12 -7.20 15.10
C PRO A 347 25.40 -6.82 16.55
#